data_AF-A0A317ZAL6-F1
#
_entry.id   AF-A0A317ZAL6-F1
#
_cell.length_a   1.000
_cell.length_b   1.000
_cell.length_c   1.000
_cell.angle_alpha   90.00
_cell.angle_beta   90.00
_cell.angle_gamma   90.00
#
_symmetry.space_group_name_H-M   'P 1'
#
loop_
_entity.id
_entity.type
_entity.pdbx_description
1 polymer ?
#
loop_
_entity_poly.entity_id
_entity_poly.type
_entity_poly.pdbx_seq_one_letter_code
_entity_poly.pdbx_strand_id
1 'polypeptide(L)' 'TGTHRLTEMYQLSDIDAVPPSAIKHFFEKLLKLKDLMNTPVAKDMAQQRHDFMESFLQQFFAEWDTEIKRS' A
#
# COMPACT_ATOMS: atom_id res chain seq x y z
N THR A 1 -0.66 12.68 -8.81
CA THR A 1 -0.30 11.44 -9.53
C THR A 1 -0.41 10.28 -8.55
N GLY A 2 -0.53 9.02 -8.99
CA GLY A 2 -0.76 7.87 -8.09
C GLY A 2 0.24 7.75 -6.93
N THR A 3 1.47 8.22 -7.12
CA THR A 3 2.51 8.32 -6.07
C THR A 3 2.10 9.23 -4.91
N HIS A 4 1.37 10.33 -5.17
CA HIS A 4 0.95 11.28 -4.14
C HIS A 4 -0.05 10.64 -3.16
N ARG A 5 -1.06 9.93 -3.69
CA ARG A 5 -2.03 9.21 -2.84
C ARG A 5 -1.39 8.11 -2.02
N LEU A 6 -0.41 7.38 -2.58
CA LEU A 6 0.32 6.37 -1.82
C LEU A 6 1.03 6.99 -0.61
N THR A 7 1.72 8.13 -0.81
CA THR A 7 2.38 8.86 0.27
C THR A 7 1.38 9.37 1.30
N GLU A 8 0.27 9.96 0.88
CA GLU A 8 -0.80 10.41 1.79
C GLU A 8 -1.35 9.27 2.64
N MET A 9 -1.59 8.10 2.04
CA MET A 9 -2.09 6.93 2.77
C MET A 9 -1.09 6.37 3.78
N TYR A 10 0.21 6.47 3.52
CA TYR A 10 1.24 6.13 4.51
C TYR A 10 1.31 7.12 5.67
N GLN A 11 0.91 8.38 5.47
CA GLN A 11 0.86 9.40 6.52
C GLN A 11 -0.47 9.45 7.26
N LEU A 12 -1.45 8.63 6.86
CA LEU A 12 -2.75 8.57 7.52
C LEU A 12 -2.60 7.91 8.89
N SER A 13 -2.58 8.73 9.95
CA SER A 13 -2.57 8.26 11.34
C SER A 13 -3.84 7.45 11.67
N ASP A 14 -4.95 7.80 11.03
CA ASP A 14 -6.28 7.28 11.35
C ASP A 14 -6.77 6.33 10.25
N ILE A 15 -5.95 5.35 9.87
CA ILE A 15 -6.35 4.27 8.95
C ILE A 15 -7.64 3.58 9.42
N ASP A 16 -7.91 3.61 10.73
CA ASP A 16 -9.10 3.03 11.36
C ASP A 16 -10.41 3.77 11.04
N ALA A 17 -10.34 5.04 10.63
CA ALA A 17 -11.50 5.80 10.14
C ALA A 17 -11.88 5.42 8.69
N VAL A 18 -11.00 4.71 7.97
CA VAL A 18 -11.28 4.25 6.61
C VAL A 18 -12.23 3.04 6.67
N PRO A 19 -13.32 3.02 5.89
CA PRO A 19 -14.19 1.85 5.79
C PRO A 19 -13.42 0.58 5.41
N PRO A 20 -13.82 -0.60 5.92
CA PRO A 20 -13.21 -1.86 5.54
C PRO A 20 -13.17 -2.02 4.02
N SER A 21 -11.97 -2.17 3.47
CA SER A 21 -11.74 -2.35 2.03
C SER A 21 -10.49 -3.18 1.82
N ALA A 22 -10.35 -3.75 0.61
CA ALA A 22 -9.13 -4.44 0.23
C ALA A 22 -7.91 -3.50 0.37
N ILE A 23 -8.03 -2.26 -0.08
CA ILE A 23 -6.96 -1.25 0.02
C ILE A 23 -6.61 -0.95 1.48
N LYS A 24 -7.60 -0.77 2.37
CA LYS A 24 -7.33 -0.61 3.82
C LYS A 24 -6.48 -1.75 4.36
N HIS A 25 -6.76 -3.00 3.97
CA HIS A 25 -6.02 -4.17 4.45
C HIS A 25 -4.55 -4.17 4.04
N PHE A 26 -4.20 -3.60 2.88
CA PHE A 26 -2.81 -3.44 2.47
C PHE A 26 -2.03 -2.60 3.49
N PHE A 27 -2.56 -1.42 3.85
CA PHE A 27 -1.90 -0.49 4.78
C PHE A 27 -2.00 -0.92 6.25
N GLU A 28 -3.13 -1.51 6.64
CA GLU A 28 -3.34 -1.98 8.01
C GLU A 28 -2.41 -3.13 8.36
N LYS A 29 -2.21 -4.07 7.43
CA LYS A 29 -1.53 -5.34 7.69
C LYS A 29 -0.44 -5.67 6.68
N LEU A 30 -0.77 -5.83 5.39
CA LEU A 30 0.13 -6.50 4.44
C LEU A 30 1.49 -5.79 4.30
N LEU A 31 1.48 -4.46 4.25
CA LEU A 31 2.68 -3.62 4.12
C LEU A 31 3.53 -3.56 5.41
N LYS A 32 2.99 -4.02 6.55
CA LYS A 32 3.71 -4.11 7.82
C LYS A 32 4.37 -5.48 8.04
N LEU A 33 4.00 -6.50 7.25
CA LEU A 33 4.47 -7.86 7.47
C LEU A 33 5.98 -8.03 7.28
N LYS A 34 6.62 -7.22 6.41
CA LYS A 34 8.06 -7.31 6.15
C LYS A 34 8.92 -7.07 7.40
N ASP A 35 8.47 -6.18 8.28
CA ASP A 35 9.20 -5.79 9.49
C ASP A 35 9.07 -6.85 10.60
N LEU A 36 8.07 -7.73 10.47
CA LEU A 36 7.80 -8.83 11.41
C LEU A 36 8.57 -10.11 11.06
N MET A 37 9.36 -10.13 9.99
CA MET A 37 10.16 -11.29 9.60
C MET A 37 11.34 -11.48 10.55
N ASN A 38 11.55 -12.73 10.99
CA ASN A 38 12.54 -13.03 12.03
C ASN A 38 13.96 -13.29 11.50
N THR A 39 14.10 -13.78 10.27
CA THR A 39 15.40 -14.13 9.68
C THR A 39 15.81 -13.13 8.60
N PRO A 40 17.11 -12.92 8.36
CA PRO A 40 17.59 -12.03 7.29
C PRO A 40 17.04 -12.43 5.91
N VAL A 41 17.07 -13.73 5.58
CA VAL A 41 16.55 -14.25 4.31
C VAL A 41 15.05 -13.98 4.15
N ALA A 42 14.26 -14.14 5.22
CA ALA A 42 12.83 -13.85 5.16
C ALA A 42 12.56 -12.35 5.01
N LYS A 43 13.37 -11.48 5.64
CA LYS A 43 13.29 -10.03 5.45
C LYS A 43 13.57 -9.63 4.00
N ASP A 44 14.61 -10.19 3.39
CA ASP A 44 14.96 -9.89 1.99
C ASP A 44 13.84 -10.32 1.03
N MET A 45 13.31 -11.53 1.21
CA MET A 45 12.17 -12.02 0.43
C MET A 45 10.90 -11.18 0.66
N ALA A 46 10.64 -10.77 1.89
CA ALA A 46 9.48 -9.95 2.22
C ALA A 46 9.60 -8.53 1.66
N GLN A 47 10.80 -7.96 1.63
CA GLN A 47 11.05 -6.65 1.00
C GLN A 47 10.76 -6.70 -0.50
N GLN A 48 11.21 -7.73 -1.23
CA GLN A 48 10.88 -7.90 -2.65
C GLN A 48 9.36 -7.98 -2.91
N ARG A 49 8.64 -8.71 -2.04
CA ARG A 49 7.18 -8.81 -2.12
C ARG A 49 6.49 -7.49 -1.75
N HIS A 50 7.05 -6.75 -0.80
CA HIS A 50 6.58 -5.42 -0.42
C HIS A 50 6.72 -4.44 -1.58
N ASP A 51 7.87 -4.40 -2.25
CA ASP A 51 8.13 -3.52 -3.40
C ASP A 51 7.14 -3.78 -4.55
N PHE A 52 6.80 -5.06 -4.78
CA PHE A 52 5.76 -5.43 -5.74
C PHE A 52 4.38 -4.89 -5.32
N MET A 53 4.00 -5.03 -4.04
CA MET A 53 2.73 -4.50 -3.54
C MET A 53 2.66 -2.97 -3.65
N GLU A 54 3.74 -2.26 -3.36
CA GLU A 54 3.80 -0.80 -3.54
C GLU A 54 3.64 -0.41 -5.02
N SER A 55 4.33 -1.10 -5.92
CA SER A 55 4.22 -0.87 -7.37
C SER A 55 2.79 -1.09 -7.87
N PHE A 56 2.13 -2.15 -7.40
CA PHE A 56 0.71 -2.42 -7.69
C PHE A 56 -0.19 -1.28 -7.20
N LEU A 57 -0.01 -0.81 -5.95
CA LEU A 57 -0.82 0.28 -5.39
C LEU A 57 -0.61 1.60 -6.13
N GLN A 58 0.63 1.91 -6.54
CA GLN A 58 0.92 3.10 -7.35
C GLN A 58 0.14 3.08 -8.66
N GLN A 59 0.16 1.95 -9.36
CA GLN A 59 -0.59 1.77 -10.61
C GLN A 59 -2.10 1.89 -10.36
N PHE A 60 -2.61 1.19 -9.34
CA PHE A 60 -4.03 1.23 -8.98
C PHE A 60 -4.51 2.66 -8.71
N PHE A 61 -3.79 3.45 -7.92
CA PHE A 61 -4.19 4.84 -7.64
C PHE A 61 -4.08 5.75 -8.87
N ALA A 62 -3.11 5.52 -9.74
CA ALA A 62 -3.00 6.28 -11.00
C ALA A 62 -4.19 6.03 -11.94
N GLU A 63 -4.64 4.77 -12.04
CA GLU A 63 -5.83 4.40 -12.82
C GLU A 63 -7.10 4.94 -12.16
N TRP A 64 -7.23 4.82 -10.84
CA TRP A 64 -8.38 5.34 -10.10
C TRP A 64 -8.51 6.86 -10.20
N ASP A 65 -7.40 7.60 -10.07
CA ASP A 65 -7.33 9.05 -10.31
C ASP A 65 -7.83 9.42 -11.71
N THR A 66 -7.51 8.57 -12.69
CA THR A 66 -7.87 8.80 -14.09
C THR A 66 -9.36 8.57 -14.32
N GLU A 67 -9.95 7.55 -13.71
CA GLU A 67 -11.39 7.27 -13.82
C GLU A 67 -12.24 8.38 -13.20
N ILE A 68 -11.85 8.89 -12.03
CA ILE A 68 -12.53 10.03 -11.39
C ILE A 68 -12.50 11.29 -12.28
N LYS A 69 -11.42 11.52 -13.02
CA LYS A 69 -11.29 12.68 -13.91
C LYS A 69 -12.08 12.54 -15.23
N ARG A 70 -12.58 11.34 -15.54
CA ARG A 70 -13.35 11.05 -16.77
C ARG A 70 -14.86 11.09 -16.54
N SER A 71 -15.31 10.94 -15.30
CA SER A 71 -16.70 11.11 -14.87
C SER A 71 -17.03 12.54 -14.47
#